data_AF-A0A392N9Q2-F1
#
_entry.id   AF-A0A392N9Q2-F1
#
_cell.length_a   1.000
_cell.length_b   1.000
_cell.length_c   1.000
_cell.angle_alpha   90.00
_cell.angle_beta   90.00
_cell.angle_gamma   90.00
#
_symmetry.space_group_name_H-M   'P 1'
#
loop_
_entity.id
_entity.type
_entity.pdbx_description
1 polymer ?
#
loop_
_entity_poly.entity_id
_entity_poly.type
_entity_poly.pdbx_seq_one_letter_code
_entity_poly.pdbx_strand_id
1 'polypeptide(L)'
;MGVYVFKTDVLLKLLKWRYPTSNDFGSEIIPASVKEHNVQAFFFGDYWEDIGTIKSFYDANMALTEESPMFKFYDPKTPIFTSPGFLPPTKIDKCRIVDAIISHGCFLRECSVQHSIVGERSRLDYGVELQIKSHSRTLGAKLQ
;
A
#
# COMPACT_ATOMS: atom_id res chain seq x y z
N MET A 1 -10.67 -9.12 2.43
CA MET A 1 -9.51 -10.03 2.45
C MET A 1 -9.48 -10.99 1.26
N GLY A 2 -10.51 -11.80 0.99
CA GLY A 2 -10.55 -12.63 -0.22
C GLY A 2 -9.49 -13.74 -0.30
N VAL A 3 -9.01 -14.21 0.85
CA VAL A 3 -8.01 -15.29 0.97
C VAL A 3 -8.72 -16.58 1.36
N TYR A 4 -8.48 -17.64 0.60
CA TYR A 4 -9.12 -18.94 0.80
C TYR A 4 -8.07 -20.05 0.76
N VAL A 5 -8.22 -21.05 1.61
CA VAL A 5 -7.34 -22.23 1.65
C VAL A 5 -8.17 -23.46 1.34
N PHE A 6 -7.72 -24.26 0.39
CA PHE A 6 -8.40 -25.48 -0.04
C PHE A 6 -7.44 -26.65 -0.06
N LYS A 7 -7.99 -27.86 0.18
CA LYS A 7 -7.36 -29.06 -0.36
C LYS A 7 -7.46 -29.00 -1.89
N THR A 8 -6.36 -29.29 -2.57
CA THR A 8 -6.27 -29.16 -4.03
C THR A 8 -7.34 -29.99 -4.77
N ASP A 9 -7.61 -31.21 -4.31
CA ASP A 9 -8.61 -32.09 -4.93
C ASP A 9 -10.04 -31.55 -4.78
N VAL A 10 -10.36 -30.95 -3.63
CA VAL A 10 -11.65 -30.28 -3.40
C VAL A 10 -11.80 -29.09 -4.33
N LEU A 11 -10.78 -28.22 -4.41
CA LEU A 11 -10.80 -27.05 -5.31
C LEU A 11 -11.04 -27.46 -6.76
N LEU A 12 -10.34 -28.49 -7.25
CA LEU A 12 -10.51 -28.99 -8.62
C LEU A 12 -11.92 -29.53 -8.87
N LYS A 13 -12.51 -30.25 -7.91
CA LYS A 13 -13.89 -30.75 -8.02
C LYS A 13 -14.91 -29.62 -8.06
N LEU A 14 -14.74 -28.62 -7.20
CA LEU A 14 -15.61 -27.45 -7.14
C LEU A 14 -15.62 -26.69 -8.47
N LEU A 15 -14.44 -26.42 -9.04
CA LEU A 15 -14.31 -25.64 -10.27
C LEU A 15 -14.68 -26.39 -11.54
N LYS A 16 -14.30 -27.67 -11.68
CA LYS A 16 -14.50 -28.39 -12.94
C LYS A 16 -15.89 -29.03 -13.07
N TRP A 17 -16.47 -29.47 -11.96
CA TRP A 17 -17.63 -30.35 -11.99
C TRP A 17 -18.83 -29.74 -11.27
N ARG A 18 -18.62 -29.14 -10.09
CA ARG A 18 -19.75 -28.70 -9.26
C ARG A 18 -20.31 -27.34 -9.68
N TYR A 19 -19.42 -26.38 -9.94
CA TYR A 19 -19.76 -25.00 -10.28
C TYR A 19 -19.00 -24.53 -11.55
N PRO A 20 -19.11 -25.25 -12.69
CA PRO A 20 -18.32 -24.96 -13.88
C PRO A 20 -18.66 -23.62 -14.55
N THR A 21 -19.83 -23.06 -14.24
CA THR A 21 -20.31 -21.77 -14.79
C THR A 21 -20.15 -20.61 -13.82
N SER A 22 -19.60 -20.84 -12.62
CA SER A 22 -19.41 -19.79 -11.64
C SER A 22 -18.25 -18.88 -11.97
N ASN A 23 -18.41 -17.59 -11.70
CA ASN A 23 -17.43 -16.57 -12.09
C ASN A 23 -16.68 -15.97 -10.90
N ASP A 24 -17.22 -16.09 -9.68
CA ASP A 24 -16.63 -15.48 -8.49
C ASP A 24 -16.56 -16.45 -7.29
N PHE A 25 -15.43 -16.41 -6.59
CA PHE A 25 -15.23 -17.26 -5.41
C PHE A 25 -16.06 -16.80 -4.22
N GLY A 26 -16.04 -15.50 -3.92
CA GLY A 26 -16.57 -14.96 -2.65
C GLY A 26 -18.09 -14.93 -2.61
N SER A 27 -18.73 -14.67 -3.75
CA SER A 27 -20.17 -14.49 -3.85
C SER A 27 -20.92 -15.72 -4.36
N GLU A 28 -20.25 -16.64 -5.07
CA GLU A 28 -20.91 -17.83 -5.63
C GLU A 28 -20.33 -19.12 -5.03
N ILE A 29 -19.04 -19.42 -5.26
CA ILE A 29 -18.46 -20.73 -4.93
C ILE A 29 -18.44 -20.98 -3.42
N ILE A 30 -17.96 -20.02 -2.62
CA ILE A 30 -17.85 -20.17 -1.16
C ILE A 30 -19.24 -20.30 -0.51
N PRO A 31 -20.21 -19.40 -0.75
CA PRO A 31 -21.54 -19.54 -0.18
C PRO A 31 -22.24 -20.85 -0.55
N ALA A 32 -22.05 -21.33 -1.79
CA ALA A 32 -22.60 -22.62 -2.21
C ALA A 32 -21.91 -23.80 -1.51
N SER A 33 -20.59 -23.74 -1.34
CA SER A 33 -19.78 -24.80 -0.74
C SER A 33 -20.05 -25.01 0.75
N VAL A 34 -20.50 -23.97 1.49
CA VAL A 34 -20.84 -24.05 2.92
C VAL A 34 -21.90 -25.13 3.22
N LYS A 35 -22.80 -25.42 2.27
CA LYS A 35 -23.85 -26.43 2.44
C LYS A 35 -23.36 -27.86 2.28
N GLU A 36 -22.26 -28.05 1.55
CA GLU A 36 -21.79 -29.37 1.08
C GLU A 36 -20.44 -29.76 1.69
N HIS A 37 -19.68 -28.79 2.21
CA HIS A 37 -18.33 -28.98 2.71
C HIS A 37 -18.15 -28.35 4.09
N ASN A 38 -17.17 -28.85 4.84
CA ASN A 38 -16.75 -28.24 6.09
C ASN A 38 -15.96 -26.96 5.80
N VAL A 39 -16.65 -25.81 5.83
CA VAL A 39 -16.05 -24.47 5.67
C VAL A 39 -15.89 -23.84 7.04
N GLN A 40 -14.68 -23.39 7.36
CA GLN A 40 -14.33 -22.80 8.65
C GLN A 40 -13.80 -21.38 8.45
N ALA A 41 -14.14 -20.48 9.37
CA ALA A 41 -13.60 -19.13 9.39
C ALA A 41 -12.24 -19.10 10.14
N PHE A 42 -11.34 -18.23 9.69
CA PHE A 42 -10.08 -17.96 10.38
C PHE A 42 -10.02 -16.48 10.74
N PHE A 43 -9.73 -16.18 12.01
CA PHE A 43 -9.61 -14.81 12.49
C PHE A 43 -8.22 -14.27 12.19
N PHE A 44 -8.16 -13.16 11.46
CA PHE A 44 -6.95 -12.39 11.23
C PHE A 44 -6.99 -11.12 12.08
N GLY A 45 -5.94 -10.87 12.86
CA GLY A 45 -5.90 -9.79 13.87
C GLY A 45 -4.79 -8.76 13.66
N ASP A 46 -4.04 -8.85 12.57
CA ASP A 46 -2.94 -7.94 12.25
C ASP A 46 -3.38 -6.86 11.25
N TYR A 47 -2.45 -5.99 10.84
CA TYR A 47 -2.71 -4.91 9.90
C TYR A 47 -3.25 -5.45 8.56
N TRP A 48 -4.41 -4.94 8.16
CA TRP A 48 -5.00 -5.14 6.85
C TRP A 48 -5.77 -3.89 6.45
N GLU A 49 -5.58 -3.43 5.23
CA GLU A 49 -6.29 -2.29 4.67
C GLU A 49 -6.76 -2.56 3.24
N ASP A 50 -7.94 -2.04 2.90
CA ASP A 50 -8.46 -2.06 1.54
C ASP A 50 -8.09 -0.78 0.80
N ILE A 51 -7.00 -0.85 0.03
CA ILE A 51 -6.47 0.28 -0.75
C ILE A 51 -7.11 0.43 -2.14
N GLY A 52 -8.34 -0.08 -2.33
CA GLY A 52 -9.04 -0.05 -3.63
C GLY A 52 -9.58 1.31 -4.08
N THR A 53 -9.55 2.34 -3.23
CA THR A 53 -10.03 3.70 -3.59
C THR A 53 -8.90 4.71 -3.53
N ILE A 54 -9.03 5.83 -4.25
CA ILE A 54 -8.02 6.91 -4.20
C ILE A 54 -7.79 7.38 -2.76
N LYS A 55 -8.87 7.54 -1.98
CA LYS A 55 -8.78 7.98 -0.59
C LYS A 55 -8.06 6.95 0.29
N SER A 56 -8.46 5.68 0.23
CA SER A 56 -7.85 4.64 1.08
C SER A 56 -6.40 4.37 0.70
N PHE A 57 -6.06 4.39 -0.59
CA PHE A 57 -4.68 4.32 -1.07
C PHE A 57 -3.84 5.47 -0.51
N TYR A 58 -4.35 6.71 -0.60
CA TYR A 58 -3.68 7.89 -0.09
C TYR A 58 -3.49 7.82 1.44
N ASP A 59 -4.54 7.50 2.20
CA ASP A 59 -4.50 7.44 3.67
C ASP A 59 -3.51 6.37 4.15
N ALA A 60 -3.55 5.17 3.55
CA ALA A 60 -2.64 4.08 3.91
C ALA A 60 -1.17 4.43 3.65
N ASN A 61 -0.88 5.18 2.58
CA ASN A 61 0.47 5.67 2.32
C ASN A 61 0.86 6.75 3.34
N MET A 62 0.00 7.73 3.62
CA MET A 62 0.34 8.81 4.55
C MET A 62 0.51 8.31 6.00
N ALA A 63 -0.23 7.27 6.40
CA ALA A 63 -0.07 6.62 7.70
C ALA A 63 1.37 6.10 7.93
N LEU A 64 2.13 5.80 6.87
CA LEU A 64 3.54 5.39 7.00
C LEU A 64 4.45 6.49 7.54
N THR A 65 4.04 7.76 7.41
CA THR A 65 4.80 8.92 7.88
C THR A 65 4.56 9.25 9.35
N GLU A 66 3.61 8.56 10.00
CA GLU A 66 3.32 8.72 11.42
C GLU A 66 4.46 8.19 12.30
N GLU A 67 4.56 8.67 13.53
CA GLU A 67 5.60 8.27 14.48
C GLU A 67 5.57 6.75 14.79
N SER A 68 4.37 6.17 14.87
CA SER A 68 4.16 4.75 15.11
C SER A 68 3.15 4.18 14.12
N PRO A 69 3.57 3.90 12.87
CA PRO A 69 2.66 3.41 11.86
C PRO A 69 2.21 1.98 12.19
N MET A 70 0.94 1.69 11.92
CA MET A 70 0.36 0.35 12.09
C MET A 70 1.02 -0.69 11.17
N PHE A 71 1.56 -0.26 10.04
CA PHE A 71 2.29 -1.10 9.07
C PHE A 71 3.74 -0.62 8.91
N LYS A 72 4.68 -1.56 8.85
CA LYS A 72 6.12 -1.29 8.74
C LYS A 72 6.74 -2.14 7.64
N PHE A 73 7.37 -1.49 6.66
CA PHE A 73 8.11 -2.17 5.60
C PHE A 73 9.41 -2.84 6.09
N TYR A 74 9.91 -2.44 7.26
CA TYR A 74 11.23 -2.82 7.77
C TYR A 74 11.19 -3.89 8.88
N ASP A 75 10.19 -4.78 8.87
CA ASP A 75 10.20 -5.95 9.75
C ASP A 75 11.18 -7.03 9.22
N PRO A 76 12.28 -7.34 9.95
CA PRO A 76 13.25 -8.34 9.50
C PRO A 76 12.72 -9.77 9.52
N LYS A 77 11.61 -10.06 10.22
CA LYS A 77 11.01 -11.40 10.28
C LYS A 77 10.12 -11.68 9.07
N THR A 78 9.46 -10.65 8.57
CA THR A 78 8.52 -10.73 7.44
C THR A 78 8.83 -9.62 6.43
N PRO A 79 9.97 -9.70 5.73
CA PRO A 79 10.38 -8.67 4.79
C PRO A 79 9.44 -8.60 3.58
N ILE A 80 9.16 -7.37 3.13
CA ILE A 80 8.49 -7.12 1.86
C ILE A 80 9.55 -6.98 0.77
N PHE A 81 9.49 -7.84 -0.24
CA PHE A 81 10.42 -7.82 -1.37
C PHE A 81 9.90 -6.98 -2.53
N THR A 82 10.81 -6.29 -3.21
CA THR A 82 10.58 -5.57 -4.47
C THR A 82 11.76 -5.78 -5.41
N SER A 83 11.62 -5.36 -6.68
CA SER A 83 12.71 -5.43 -7.66
C SER A 83 13.94 -4.62 -7.19
N PRO A 84 15.17 -5.16 -7.27
CA PRO A 84 16.36 -4.44 -6.86
C PRO A 84 16.63 -3.25 -7.78
N GLY A 85 16.47 -2.02 -7.26
CA GLY A 85 16.62 -0.78 -8.04
C GLY A 85 18.06 -0.29 -8.22
N PHE A 86 19.02 -0.80 -7.44
CA PHE A 86 20.44 -0.36 -7.39
C PHE A 86 20.64 1.17 -7.48
N LEU A 87 19.74 1.92 -6.84
CA LEU A 87 19.77 3.38 -6.87
C LEU A 87 20.82 3.93 -5.91
N PRO A 88 21.47 5.05 -6.24
CA PRO A 88 22.35 5.72 -5.30
C PRO A 88 21.54 6.25 -4.08
N PRO A 89 22.22 6.51 -2.96
CA PRO A 89 21.61 7.26 -1.86
C PRO A 89 21.08 8.62 -2.33
N THR A 90 20.03 9.11 -1.68
CA THR A 90 19.44 10.41 -1.97
C THR A 90 20.36 11.54 -1.55
N LYS A 91 20.49 12.57 -2.41
CA LYS A 91 21.24 13.79 -2.12
C LYS A 91 20.30 14.89 -1.61
N ILE A 92 20.65 15.50 -0.49
CA ILE A 92 19.87 16.54 0.19
C ILE A 92 20.79 17.73 0.45
N ASP A 93 20.39 18.92 0.01
CA ASP A 93 21.12 20.17 0.21
C ASP A 93 20.19 21.26 0.74
N LYS A 94 20.43 21.71 1.98
CA LYS A 94 19.68 22.78 2.67
C LYS A 94 18.14 22.61 2.64
N CYS A 95 17.64 21.40 2.88
CA CYS A 95 16.20 21.13 2.92
C CYS A 95 15.67 21.01 4.35
N ARG A 96 14.39 21.34 4.55
CA ARG A 96 13.63 20.99 5.76
C ARG A 96 12.76 19.77 5.46
N ILE A 97 12.90 18.70 6.23
CA ILE A 97 12.14 17.45 6.04
C ILE A 97 11.54 17.06 7.40
N VAL A 98 10.21 16.94 7.48
CA VAL A 98 9.47 16.67 8.71
C VAL A 98 8.36 15.67 8.43
N ASP A 99 8.24 14.61 9.23
CA ASP A 99 7.22 13.56 9.09
C ASP A 99 7.11 13.05 7.64
N ALA A 100 8.24 12.66 7.04
CA ALA A 100 8.29 12.33 5.62
C ALA A 100 9.22 11.16 5.33
N ILE A 101 8.90 10.42 4.28
CA ILE A 101 9.72 9.32 3.77
C ILE A 101 10.31 9.74 2.43
N ILE A 102 11.64 9.67 2.32
CA ILE A 102 12.37 9.98 1.09
C ILE A 102 12.99 8.69 0.55
N SER A 103 12.52 8.27 -0.62
CA SER A 103 13.04 7.07 -1.31
C SER A 103 14.44 7.30 -1.87
N HIS A 104 15.07 6.25 -2.42
CA HIS A 104 16.41 6.31 -3.01
C HIS A 104 16.48 7.08 -4.33
N GLY A 105 17.68 7.54 -4.69
CA GLY A 105 17.97 8.20 -5.96
C GLY A 105 17.40 9.61 -6.11
N CYS A 106 16.91 10.24 -5.04
CA CYS A 106 16.31 11.56 -5.10
C CYS A 106 17.37 12.68 -5.04
N PHE A 107 17.01 13.86 -5.55
CA PHE A 107 17.80 15.10 -5.43
C PHE A 107 16.91 16.20 -4.86
N LEU A 108 17.19 16.62 -3.63
CA LEU A 108 16.46 17.68 -2.94
C LEU A 108 17.41 18.86 -2.72
N ARG A 109 17.01 20.06 -3.16
CA ARG A 109 17.81 21.30 -3.04
C ARG A 109 16.93 22.46 -2.57
N GLU A 110 17.28 23.05 -1.43
CA GLU A 110 16.66 24.27 -0.90
C GLU A 110 15.12 24.22 -0.93
N CYS A 111 14.56 23.11 -0.43
CA CYS A 111 13.13 22.81 -0.44
C CYS A 111 12.60 22.40 0.95
N SER A 112 11.29 22.42 1.12
CA SER A 112 10.59 21.96 2.34
C SER A 112 9.68 20.78 2.00
N VAL A 113 9.79 19.69 2.75
CA VAL A 113 8.94 18.49 2.64
C VAL A 113 8.33 18.19 4.00
N GLN A 114 7.00 18.13 4.07
CA GLN A 114 6.27 17.86 5.30
C GLN A 114 5.10 16.89 5.08
N HIS A 115 4.97 15.90 5.96
CA HIS A 115 3.86 14.93 5.94
C HIS A 115 3.64 14.33 4.54
N SER A 116 4.71 13.80 3.95
CA SER A 116 4.74 13.44 2.53
C SER A 116 5.67 12.25 2.26
N ILE A 117 5.39 11.54 1.17
CA ILE A 117 6.28 10.49 0.66
C ILE A 117 6.82 10.90 -0.69
N VAL A 118 8.15 10.91 -0.82
CA VAL A 118 8.87 11.21 -2.07
C VAL A 118 9.34 9.89 -2.67
N GLY A 119 8.76 9.53 -3.82
CA GLY A 119 9.09 8.32 -4.56
C GLY A 119 10.50 8.37 -5.17
N GLU A 120 10.99 7.20 -5.60
CA GLU A 120 12.34 7.04 -6.15
C GLU A 120 12.64 8.01 -7.31
N ARG A 121 13.91 8.43 -7.43
CA ARG A 121 14.41 9.28 -8.52
C ARG A 121 13.77 10.68 -8.61
N SER A 122 13.01 11.11 -7.61
CA SER A 122 12.36 12.42 -7.59
C SER A 122 13.37 13.57 -7.47
N ARG A 123 13.03 14.72 -8.06
CA ARG A 123 13.82 15.95 -7.98
C ARG A 123 12.97 17.08 -7.44
N LEU A 124 13.36 17.63 -6.29
CA LEU A 124 12.75 18.83 -5.69
C LEU A 124 13.79 19.93 -5.66
N ASP A 125 13.50 21.03 -6.34
CA ASP A 125 14.41 22.16 -6.49
C ASP A 125 14.00 23.35 -5.60
N TYR A 126 14.77 24.43 -5.73
CA TYR A 126 14.69 25.64 -4.93
C TYR A 126 13.26 26.15 -4.77
N GLY A 127 12.87 26.42 -3.53
CA GLY A 127 11.57 27.02 -3.20
C GLY A 127 10.38 26.07 -3.28
N VAL A 128 10.59 24.77 -3.57
CA VAL A 128 9.50 23.79 -3.53
C VAL A 128 9.06 23.55 -2.08
N GLU A 129 7.76 23.70 -1.84
CA GLU A 129 7.10 23.31 -0.60
C GLU A 129 6.15 22.14 -0.88
N LEU A 130 6.57 20.94 -0.52
CA LEU A 130 5.74 19.73 -0.60
C LEU A 130 5.11 19.50 0.78
N GLN A 131 3.85 19.86 0.91
CA GLN A 131 3.08 19.63 2.12
C GLN A 131 1.70 19.11 1.77
N ILE A 132 1.37 17.95 2.33
CA ILE A 132 0.04 17.39 2.22
C ILE A 132 -0.75 17.82 3.46
N LYS A 133 -1.82 18.58 3.24
CA LYS A 133 -2.69 19.09 4.31
C LYS A 133 -3.80 18.08 4.58
N SER A 134 -3.94 17.66 5.85
CA SER A 134 -5.08 16.89 6.34
C SER A 134 -6.36 17.74 6.32
N HIS A 135 -6.97 17.84 5.13
CA HIS A 135 -8.29 18.38 4.80
C HIS A 135 -8.65 19.86 5.07
N SER A 136 -9.23 20.42 4.00
CA SER A 136 -9.97 21.68 3.84
C SER A 136 -9.14 22.97 3.72
N ARG A 137 -8.98 23.40 2.47
CA ARG A 137 -8.52 24.70 1.94
C ARG A 137 -7.13 24.72 1.25
N THR A 138 -7.24 24.58 -0.07
CA THR A 138 -6.67 25.43 -1.15
C THR A 138 -5.31 25.12 -1.79
N LEU A 139 -5.28 25.47 -3.08
CA LEU A 139 -4.19 26.00 -3.93
C LEU A 139 -3.19 24.95 -4.45
N GLY A 140 -2.80 24.95 -5.71
CA GLY A 140 -2.64 26.08 -6.64
C GLY A 140 -1.16 26.16 -6.97
N ALA A 141 -0.71 25.34 -7.92
CA ALA A 141 0.66 25.40 -8.42
C ALA A 141 0.84 26.70 -9.21
N LYS A 142 1.50 27.70 -8.62
CA LYS A 142 2.14 28.74 -9.42
C LYS A 142 3.43 28.15 -9.97
N LEU A 143 3.33 27.64 -11.20
CA LEU A 143 4.49 27.54 -12.09
C LEU A 143 4.81 28.98 -12.52
N GLN A 144 6.02 29.44 -12.21
CA GLN A 144 6.66 30.52 -12.97
C GLN A 144 7.55 29.90 -14.04
#